data_AF-A0A7X9JHV5-F1
#
_entry.id   AF-A0A7X9JHV5-F1
#
_cell.length_a   1.000
_cell.length_b   1.000
_cell.length_c   1.000
_cell.angle_alpha   90.00
_cell.angle_beta   90.00
_cell.angle_gamma   90.00
#
_symmetry.space_group_name_H-M   'P 1'
#
loop_
_entity.id
_entity.type
_entity.pdbx_description
1 polymer ?
#
loop_
_entity_poly.entity_id
_entity_poly.type
_entity_poly.pdbx_seq_one_letter_code
_entity_poly.pdbx_strand_id
1 'polypeptide(L)'
;MAYDRDLNFIYRNPTRLIYGENSINEVGLEADALKCSRAFLVTDKGIVNAGLTERVEKALGRKLAGTFDGCIQDSDLRIINDAAE
;
A
#
# COMPACT_ATOMS: atom_id res chain seq x y z
N MET A 1 21.98 0.70 23.36
CA MET A 1 22.29 -0.65 22.84
C MET A 1 23.71 -0.59 22.30
N ALA A 2 24.66 -1.23 22.99
CA ALA A 2 26.03 -1.28 22.48
C ALA A 2 26.08 -2.33 21.38
N TYR A 3 26.23 -1.89 20.13
CA TYR A 3 26.58 -2.78 19.02
C TYR A 3 28.07 -3.10 19.17
N ASP A 4 28.39 -4.22 19.84
CA ASP A 4 29.76 -4.67 20.06
C ASP A 4 30.28 -5.55 18.92
N ARG A 5 31.48 -6.11 19.11
CA ARG A 5 32.23 -6.84 18.07
C ARG A 5 31.63 -8.19 17.68
N ASP A 6 30.66 -8.70 18.44
CA ASP A 6 30.08 -10.03 18.22
C ASP A 6 28.72 -9.98 17.49
N LEU A 7 28.22 -8.78 17.17
CA LEU A 7 27.00 -8.62 16.41
C LEU A 7 27.21 -8.95 14.93
N ASN A 8 26.85 -10.18 14.55
CA ASN A 8 26.90 -10.64 13.17
C ASN A 8 25.52 -11.18 12.74
N PHE A 9 24.93 -10.59 11.70
CA PHE A 9 23.64 -11.01 11.15
C PHE A 9 23.56 -10.74 9.65
N ILE A 10 22.73 -11.54 8.96
CA ILE A 10 22.32 -11.27 7.58
C ILE A 10 20.89 -10.74 7.63
N TYR A 11 20.71 -9.48 7.22
CA TYR A 11 19.39 -8.86 7.08
C TYR A 11 18.96 -8.88 5.62
N ARG A 12 17.79 -9.47 5.38
CA ARG A 12 17.12 -9.40 4.08
C ARG A 12 15.73 -8.83 4.28
N ASN A 13 15.47 -7.69 3.65
CA ASN A 13 14.13 -7.16 3.49
C ASN A 13 13.75 -7.23 2.00
N PRO A 14 12.91 -8.20 1.60
CA PRO A 14 12.50 -8.33 0.20
C PRO A 14 11.57 -7.20 -0.24
N THR A 15 10.97 -6.47 0.71
CA THR A 15 10.06 -5.37 0.42
C THR A 15 10.85 -4.11 0.14
N ARG A 16 10.65 -3.53 -1.05
CA ARG A 16 11.19 -2.22 -1.40
C ARG A 16 10.47 -1.13 -0.59
N LEU A 17 11.25 -0.25 0.03
CA LEU A 17 10.72 0.89 0.80
C LEU A 17 11.06 2.20 0.10
N ILE A 18 10.04 3.02 -0.13
CA ILE A 18 10.18 4.37 -0.68
C ILE A 18 9.74 5.35 0.41
N TYR A 19 10.64 6.24 0.80
CA TYR A 19 10.42 7.19 1.89
C TYR A 19 10.80 8.60 1.46
N GLY A 20 9.97 9.56 1.85
CA GLY A 20 10.15 10.97 1.56
C GLY A 20 8.80 11.67 1.42
N GLU A 21 8.82 13.00 1.49
CA GLU A 21 7.64 13.79 1.14
C GLU A 21 7.22 13.47 -0.30
N ASN A 22 5.92 13.32 -0.54
CA ASN A 22 5.35 13.03 -1.87
C ASN A 22 5.77 11.68 -2.49
N SER A 23 6.30 10.72 -1.71
CA SER A 23 6.62 9.37 -2.19
C SER A 23 5.42 8.61 -2.78
N ILE A 24 4.19 9.01 -2.44
CA ILE A 24 2.95 8.44 -3.00
C ILE A 24 2.89 8.55 -4.53
N ASN A 25 3.58 9.52 -5.14
CA ASN A 25 3.64 9.68 -6.59
C ASN A 25 4.35 8.50 -7.29
N GLU A 26 5.15 7.71 -6.56
CA GLU A 26 5.89 6.57 -7.09
C GLU A 26 5.02 5.30 -7.22
N VAL A 27 3.82 5.26 -6.63
CA VAL A 27 3.00 4.04 -6.59
C VAL A 27 2.67 3.48 -7.98
N GLY A 28 2.49 4.36 -8.97
CA GLY A 28 2.27 3.95 -10.36
C GLY A 28 3.50 3.27 -10.98
N LEU A 29 4.70 3.76 -10.66
CA LEU A 29 5.97 3.18 -11.11
C LEU A 29 6.25 1.85 -10.41
N GLU A 30 5.85 1.69 -9.14
CA GLU A 30 5.95 0.40 -8.45
C GLU A 30 5.02 -0.64 -9.06
N ALA A 31 3.80 -0.26 -9.44
CA ALA A 31 2.91 -1.16 -10.18
C ALA A 31 3.55 -1.61 -11.52
N ASP A 32 4.21 -0.69 -12.23
CA ASP A 32 4.95 -1.01 -13.47
C ASP A 32 6.13 -1.96 -13.20
N ALA A 33 6.91 -1.72 -12.13
CA ALA A 33 8.03 -2.58 -11.74
C ALA A 33 7.59 -4.01 -11.38
N LEU A 34 6.41 -4.14 -10.77
CA LEU A 34 5.76 -5.42 -10.49
C LEU A 34 5.10 -6.06 -11.73
N LYS A 35 5.13 -5.39 -12.89
CA LYS A 35 4.47 -5.79 -14.14
C LYS A 35 2.95 -5.90 -13.99
N CYS A 36 2.36 -5.10 -13.11
CA CYS A 36 0.92 -5.01 -12.91
C CYS A 36 0.30 -3.95 -13.82
N SER A 37 -0.75 -4.31 -14.55
CA SER A 37 -1.52 -3.38 -15.39
C SER A 37 -2.73 -2.77 -14.68
N ARG A 38 -3.14 -3.39 -13.57
CA ARG A 38 -4.31 -3.01 -12.76
C ARG A 38 -3.95 -3.10 -11.28
N ALA A 39 -4.43 -2.13 -10.50
CA ALA A 39 -4.29 -2.05 -9.06
C ALA A 39 -5.67 -1.81 -8.44
N PHE A 40 -5.94 -2.44 -7.30
CA PHE A 40 -7.18 -2.28 -6.56
C PHE A 40 -6.86 -1.63 -5.22
N LEU A 41 -7.50 -0.50 -4.91
CA LEU A 41 -7.25 0.23 -3.67
C LEU A 41 -8.14 -0.33 -2.57
N VAL A 42 -7.53 -0.80 -1.48
CA VAL A 42 -8.25 -1.29 -0.28
C VAL A 42 -7.98 -0.34 0.87
N THR A 43 -9.02 0.21 1.47
CA THR A 43 -8.96 1.27 2.48
C THR A 43 -10.21 1.27 3.37
N ASP A 44 -10.26 2.18 4.35
CA ASP A 44 -11.47 2.48 5.13
C ASP A 44 -12.08 3.84 4.78
N LYS A 45 -13.33 4.04 5.21
CA LYS A 45 -14.09 5.29 5.02
C LYS A 45 -13.47 6.51 5.69
N GLY A 46 -12.74 6.35 6.79
CA GLY A 46 -12.06 7.45 7.45
C GLY A 46 -10.99 8.07 6.56
N ILE A 47 -10.20 7.23 5.89
CA ILE A 47 -9.16 7.66 4.92
C ILE A 47 -9.79 8.31 3.69
N VAL A 48 -10.89 7.75 3.17
CA VAL A 48 -11.64 8.34 2.04
C VAL A 48 -12.20 9.71 2.43
N ASN A 49 -12.88 9.80 3.58
CA ASN A 49 -13.48 11.05 4.05
C ASN A 49 -12.43 12.14 4.37
N ALA A 50 -11.19 11.74 4.66
CA ALA A 50 -10.07 12.65 4.82
C ALA A 50 -9.48 13.15 3.49
N GLY A 51 -9.97 12.68 2.33
CA GLY A 51 -9.48 13.04 1.00
C GLY A 51 -8.11 12.46 0.66
N LEU A 52 -7.62 11.48 1.43
CA LEU A 52 -6.28 10.93 1.25
C LEU A 52 -6.17 9.98 0.05
N THR A 53 -7.29 9.35 -0.33
CA THR A 53 -7.33 8.43 -1.48
C THR A 53 -7.14 9.13 -2.81
N GLU A 54 -7.56 10.40 -2.94
CA GLU A 54 -7.45 11.17 -4.19
C GLU A 54 -6.01 11.22 -4.72
N ARG A 55 -5.02 11.30 -3.82
CA ARG A 55 -3.60 11.29 -4.18
C ARG A 55 -3.17 9.96 -4.79
N VAL A 56 -3.71 8.86 -4.26
CA VAL A 56 -3.45 7.49 -4.76
C VAL A 56 -4.12 7.29 -6.09
N GLU A 57 -5.39 7.68 -6.21
CA GLU A 57 -6.18 7.61 -7.44
C GLU A 57 -5.49 8.38 -8.58
N LYS A 58 -5.01 9.58 -8.29
CA LYS A 58 -4.25 10.40 -9.25
C LYS A 58 -2.93 9.73 -9.66
N ALA A 59 -2.20 9.16 -8.70
CA ALA A 59 -0.90 8.56 -8.97
C ALA A 59 -1.02 7.23 -9.75
N LEU A 60 -2.05 6.42 -9.49
CA LEU A 60 -2.33 5.20 -10.25
C LEU A 60 -2.98 5.50 -11.62
N GLY A 61 -3.81 6.54 -11.69
CA GLY A 61 -4.53 6.93 -12.91
C GLY A 61 -5.32 5.77 -13.51
N ARG A 62 -5.07 5.47 -14.79
CA ARG A 62 -5.74 4.37 -15.52
C ARG A 62 -5.48 2.98 -14.98
N LYS A 63 -4.47 2.80 -14.12
CA LYS A 63 -4.19 1.52 -13.47
C LYS A 63 -5.16 1.22 -12.34
N LEU A 64 -5.84 2.21 -11.78
CA LEU A 64 -6.80 1.97 -10.72
C LEU A 64 -8.03 1.24 -11.29
N ALA A 65 -8.22 0.01 -10.84
CA ALA A 65 -9.30 -0.88 -11.23
C ALA A 65 -10.58 -0.65 -10.43
N GLY A 66 -10.46 -0.09 -9.23
CA GLY A 66 -11.54 0.13 -8.28
C GLY A 66 -11.00 0.39 -6.88
N THR A 67 -11.90 0.77 -5.98
CA THR A 67 -11.61 1.04 -4.57
C THR A 67 -12.63 0.31 -3.71
N PHE A 68 -12.14 -0.41 -2.69
CA PHE A 68 -12.93 -0.92 -1.58
C PHE A 68 -12.63 -0.08 -0.34
N ASP A 69 -13.65 0.57 0.22
CA ASP A 69 -13.55 1.44 1.40
C ASP A 69 -14.23 0.85 2.65
N GLY A 70 -14.62 -0.43 2.58
CA GLY A 70 -15.37 -1.12 3.63
C GLY A 70 -14.53 -1.64 4.79
N CYS A 71 -13.21 -1.42 4.79
CA CYS A 71 -12.37 -1.91 5.88
C CYS A 71 -12.77 -1.27 7.21
N ILE A 72 -12.77 -2.10 8.26
CA ILE A 72 -12.96 -1.69 9.65
C ILE A 72 -11.72 -2.05 10.46
N GLN A 73 -11.59 -1.44 11.64
CA GLN A 73 -10.59 -1.89 12.60
C GLN A 73 -10.81 -3.37 12.94
N ASP A 74 -9.72 -4.14 13.02
CA ASP A 74 -9.76 -5.58 13.28
C ASP A 74 -10.67 -6.33 12.29
N SER A 75 -10.56 -5.99 10.99
CA SER A 75 -11.31 -6.63 9.90
C SER A 75 -11.23 -8.15 9.96
N ASP A 76 -12.37 -8.80 9.73
CA ASP A 76 -12.51 -10.25 9.78
C ASP A 76 -12.70 -10.86 8.38
N LEU A 77 -12.88 -12.19 8.34
CA LEU A 77 -13.04 -12.95 7.11
C LEU A 77 -14.23 -12.48 6.25
N ARG A 78 -15.28 -11.89 6.85
CA ARG A 78 -16.43 -11.39 6.08
C ARG A 78 -16.00 -10.21 5.22
N ILE A 79 -15.31 -9.25 5.83
CA ILE A 79 -14.79 -8.07 5.13
C ILE A 79 -13.75 -8.47 4.06
N ILE A 80 -12.93 -9.48 4.32
CA ILE A 80 -11.97 -10.00 3.33
C ILE A 80 -12.69 -10.59 2.13
N ASN A 81 -13.75 -11.38 2.35
CA ASN A 81 -14.55 -11.95 1.27
C ASN A 81 -15.28 -10.86 0.49
N ASP A 82 -15.89 -9.89 1.18
CA ASP A 82 -16.57 -8.75 0.55
C ASP A 82 -15.62 -7.94 -0.36
N ALA A 83 -14.34 -7.82 0.00
CA ALA A 83 -13.35 -7.12 -0.81
C ALA A 83 -12.79 -7.95 -1.99
N ALA A 84 -13.00 -9.27 -1.97
CA ALA A 84 -12.47 -10.20 -2.97
C ALA A 84 -13.47 -10.53 -4.10
N GLU A 85 -14.76 -10.30 -3.88
CA GLU A 85 -15.84 -10.41 -4.90
C GLU A 85 -15.83 -9.24 -5.90
#